data_AF-A0A2M8NRN1-F1
#
_entry.id   AF-A0A2M8NRN1-F1
#
_cell.length_a   1.000
_cell.length_b   1.000
_cell.length_c   1.000
_cell.angle_alpha   90.00
_cell.angle_beta   90.00
_cell.angle_gamma   90.00
#
_symmetry.space_group_name_H-M   'P 1'
#
loop_
_entity.id
_entity.type
_entity.pdbx_description
1 polymer ?
#
loop_
_entity_poly.entity_id
_entity_poly.type
_entity_poly.pdbx_seq_one_letter_code
_entity_poly.pdbx_strand_id
1 'polypeptide(L)'
;MFSHHTFWLPKRGSRDDEYEDAHAISYAHTSSPANGHLRCAVADGATEASFSGVWAEILAQHYAQTGGFDASALPALGEQWLNGVMAQAADKPLPWYVEEKLS
;
A
#
# COMPACT_ATOMS: atom_id res chain seq x y z
N MET A 1 1.71 -4.39 26.72
CA MET A 1 1.81 -4.85 25.33
C MET A 1 0.52 -4.43 24.65
N PHE A 2 0.59 -3.66 23.56
CA PHE A 2 -0.61 -3.25 22.83
C PHE A 2 -1.02 -4.38 21.87
N SER A 3 -2.29 -4.74 21.89
CA SER A 3 -2.90 -5.66 20.93
C SER A 3 -3.80 -4.87 19.98
N HIS A 4 -3.79 -5.23 18.71
CA HIS A 4 -4.70 -4.69 17.71
C HIS A 4 -5.37 -5.82 16.95
N HIS A 5 -6.56 -5.55 16.43
CA HIS A 5 -7.29 -6.45 15.53
C HIS A 5 -7.69 -5.66 14.30
N THR A 6 -7.39 -6.21 13.12
CA THR A 6 -7.84 -5.64 11.84
C THR A 6 -8.95 -6.52 11.30
N PHE A 7 -10.05 -5.89 10.91
CA PHE A 7 -11.15 -6.53 10.19
C PHE A 7 -11.15 -5.99 8.77
N TRP A 8 -11.23 -6.91 7.80
CA TRP A 8 -11.01 -6.63 6.39
C TRP A 8 -12.01 -7.43 5.57
N LEU A 9 -12.77 -6.77 4.69
CA LEU A 9 -13.83 -7.44 3.94
C LEU A 9 -14.02 -6.78 2.57
N PRO A 10 -13.88 -7.54 1.46
CA PRO A 10 -14.21 -7.02 0.14
C PRO A 10 -15.71 -6.78 -0.02
N LYS A 11 -16.07 -5.98 -1.02
CA LYS A 11 -17.47 -5.76 -1.39
C LYS A 11 -18.12 -7.10 -1.78
N ARG A 12 -19.39 -7.27 -1.41
CA ARG A 12 -20.14 -8.49 -1.71
C ARG A 12 -20.15 -8.76 -3.22
N GLY A 13 -19.62 -9.92 -3.62
CA GLY A 13 -19.57 -10.34 -5.02
C GLY A 13 -18.25 -10.01 -5.73
N SER A 14 -17.35 -9.25 -5.10
CA SER A 14 -15.97 -9.10 -5.54
C SER A 14 -15.13 -10.27 -5.03
N ARG A 15 -14.08 -10.61 -5.78
CA ARG A 15 -13.07 -11.57 -5.35
C ARG A 15 -12.06 -10.89 -4.42
N ASP A 16 -11.41 -11.68 -3.57
CA ASP A 16 -10.37 -11.16 -2.67
C ASP A 16 -9.19 -10.53 -3.45
N ASP A 17 -8.85 -11.08 -4.62
CA ASP A 17 -7.78 -10.57 -5.49
C ASP A 17 -8.18 -9.36 -6.34
N GLU A 18 -9.43 -8.92 -6.26
CA GLU A 18 -9.93 -7.66 -6.85
C GLU A 18 -10.00 -6.53 -5.81
N TYR A 19 -9.73 -6.84 -4.53
CA TYR A 19 -9.83 -5.87 -3.47
C TYR A 19 -8.51 -5.10 -3.32
N GLU A 20 -8.52 -3.85 -3.76
CA GLU A 20 -7.31 -3.02 -3.90
C GLU A 20 -7.06 -2.08 -2.71
N ASP A 21 -7.92 -2.06 -1.70
CA ASP A 21 -7.64 -1.32 -0.47
C ASP A 21 -6.37 -1.91 0.17
N ALA A 22 -5.64 -1.08 0.92
CA ALA A 22 -4.54 -1.54 1.76
C ALA A 22 -4.58 -0.92 3.15
N HIS A 23 -3.97 -1.61 4.12
CA HIS A 23 -3.74 -1.08 5.46
C HIS A 23 -2.34 -1.41 5.95
N ALA A 24 -1.84 -0.60 6.87
CA ALA A 24 -0.60 -0.87 7.59
C ALA A 24 -0.67 -0.38 9.03
N ILE A 25 -0.07 -1.13 9.94
CA ILE A 25 0.00 -0.81 11.36
C ILE A 25 1.45 -0.91 11.80
N SER A 26 1.94 0.12 12.49
CA SER A 26 3.26 0.10 13.12
C SER A 26 3.20 0.64 14.55
N TYR A 27 4.18 0.24 15.35
CA TYR A 27 4.41 0.80 16.67
C TYR A 27 5.69 1.62 16.65
N ALA A 28 5.55 2.94 16.77
CA ALA A 28 6.69 3.83 16.90
C ALA A 28 7.14 3.85 18.36
N HIS A 29 8.27 3.22 18.64
CA HIS A 29 8.94 3.32 19.94
C HIS A 29 9.51 4.74 20.09
N THR A 30 9.13 5.42 21.17
CA THR A 30 9.87 6.59 21.63
C THR A 30 10.86 6.15 22.71
N SER A 31 11.81 7.01 23.07
CA SER A 31 12.78 6.75 24.14
C SER A 31 12.14 6.48 25.51
N SER A 32 10.82 6.69 25.66
CA SER A 32 10.03 6.26 26.81
C SER A 32 8.96 5.24 26.38
N PRO A 33 8.96 4.01 26.93
CA PRO A 33 7.94 2.99 26.63
C PRO A 33 6.49 3.43 26.87
N ALA A 34 6.28 4.42 27.77
CA ALA A 34 4.97 4.98 28.09
C ALA A 34 4.43 5.93 27.00
N ASN A 35 5.29 6.38 26.07
CA ASN A 35 4.97 7.36 25.03
C ASN A 35 5.09 6.75 23.63
N GLY A 36 4.92 5.45 23.48
CA GLY A 36 4.88 4.84 22.15
C GLY A 36 3.59 5.22 21.41
N HIS A 37 3.70 5.36 20.08
CA HIS A 37 2.55 5.71 19.25
C HIS A 37 2.19 4.54 18.34
N LEU A 38 0.90 4.19 18.32
CA LEU A 38 0.34 3.32 17.29
C LEU A 38 0.10 4.17 16.04
N ARG A 39 0.65 3.77 14.90
CA ARG A 39 0.39 4.37 13.61
C ARG A 39 -0.43 3.40 12.79
N CYS A 40 -1.57 3.86 12.29
CA CYS A 40 -2.45 3.11 11.42
C CYS A 40 -2.65 3.91 10.14
N ALA A 41 -2.51 3.24 9.00
CA ALA A 41 -2.78 3.82 7.69
C ALA A 41 -3.78 2.93 6.94
N VAL A 42 -4.65 3.56 6.17
CA VAL A 42 -5.54 2.92 5.20
C VAL A 42 -5.44 3.70 3.89
N ALA A 43 -5.36 2.99 2.78
CA ALA A 43 -5.36 3.57 1.44
C ALA A 43 -6.38 2.82 0.57
N ASP A 44 -7.11 3.56 -0.26
CA ASP A 44 -8.07 3.03 -1.22
C ASP A 44 -7.39 2.90 -2.58
N GLY A 45 -7.47 1.72 -3.19
CA GLY A 45 -6.98 1.48 -4.54
C GLY A 45 -7.96 2.05 -5.57
N ALA A 46 -7.50 2.99 -6.40
CA ALA A 46 -8.34 3.56 -7.44
C ALA A 46 -8.73 2.51 -8.50
N THR A 47 -9.96 2.01 -8.39
CA THR A 47 -10.60 0.94 -9.21
C THR A 47 -10.40 0.98 -10.74
N GLU A 48 -10.05 2.13 -11.33
CA GLU A 48 -9.89 2.28 -12.79
C GLU A 48 -8.43 2.18 -13.26
N ALA A 49 -7.46 2.12 -12.35
CA ALA A 49 -6.05 2.00 -12.67
C ALA A 49 -5.53 0.59 -12.32
N SER A 50 -4.96 -0.12 -13.29
CA SER A 50 -4.26 -1.37 -12.98
C SER A 50 -3.13 -1.13 -11.99
N PHE A 51 -2.95 -2.11 -11.09
CA PHE A 51 -1.96 -2.06 -10.01
C PHE A 51 -2.18 -0.92 -9.01
N SER A 52 -3.41 -0.41 -8.89
CA SER A 52 -3.73 0.59 -7.86
C SER A 52 -3.57 0.02 -6.45
N GLY A 53 -3.82 -1.28 -6.26
CA GLY A 53 -3.58 -1.97 -4.99
C GLY A 53 -2.11 -1.96 -4.56
N VAL A 54 -1.17 -2.12 -5.50
CA VAL A 54 0.28 -2.02 -5.21
C VAL A 54 0.62 -0.62 -4.70
N TRP A 55 0.01 0.40 -5.29
CA TRP A 55 0.22 1.78 -4.86
C TRP A 55 -0.38 2.05 -3.48
N ALA A 56 -1.61 1.58 -3.23
CA ALA A 56 -2.26 1.69 -1.93
C ALA A 56 -1.42 1.04 -0.83
N GLU A 57 -0.86 -0.15 -1.08
CA GLU A 57 0.02 -0.85 -0.14
C GLU A 57 1.27 -0.02 0.20
N ILE A 58 1.97 0.49 -0.81
CA ILE A 58 3.18 1.30 -0.62
C ILE A 58 2.88 2.56 0.20
N LEU A 59 1.78 3.26 -0.10
CA LEU A 59 1.38 4.46 0.63
C LEU A 59 1.06 4.18 2.10
N ALA A 60 0.27 3.13 2.36
CA ALA A 60 -0.10 2.75 3.73
C ALA A 60 1.15 2.38 4.54
N GLN A 61 2.04 1.56 3.96
CA GLN A 61 3.28 1.15 4.61
C GLN A 61 4.21 2.35 4.88
N HIS A 62 4.37 3.26 3.91
CA HIS A 62 5.21 4.44 4.07
C HIS A 62 4.73 5.28 5.26
N TYR A 63 3.44 5.61 5.31
CA TYR A 63 2.89 6.39 6.42
C TYR A 63 3.05 5.67 7.77
N ALA A 64 2.76 4.37 7.82
CA ALA A 64 2.91 3.62 9.06
C ALA A 64 4.37 3.68 9.57
N GLN A 65 5.36 3.60 8.68
CA GLN A 65 6.78 3.62 9.06
C GLN A 65 7.28 5.02 9.43
N THR A 66 6.93 6.05 8.67
CA THR A 66 7.49 7.40 8.84
C THR A 66 6.65 8.28 9.77
N GLY A 67 5.34 8.03 9.84
CA GLY A 67 4.36 8.83 10.58
C GLY A 67 3.93 10.11 9.87
N GLY A 68 4.30 10.26 8.59
CA GLY A 68 3.98 11.42 7.78
C GLY A 68 4.00 11.09 6.30
N PHE A 69 3.46 11.99 5.50
CA PHE A 69 3.57 11.91 4.05
C PHE A 69 4.16 13.22 3.54
N ASP A 70 5.31 13.10 2.87
CA ASP A 70 5.95 14.21 2.16
C ASP A 70 5.95 13.88 0.66
N ALA A 71 5.49 14.82 -0.15
CA ALA A 71 5.50 14.69 -1.61
C ALA A 71 6.92 14.46 -2.16
N SER A 72 7.96 14.87 -1.43
CA SER A 72 9.36 14.57 -1.80
C SER A 72 9.68 13.07 -1.83
N ALA A 73 8.89 12.22 -1.14
CA ALA A 73 9.03 10.77 -1.16
C ALA A 73 8.45 10.12 -2.43
N LEU A 74 7.59 10.82 -3.19
CA LEU A 74 6.89 10.28 -4.34
C LEU A 74 7.80 9.62 -5.40
N PRO A 75 8.97 10.18 -5.78
CA PRO A 75 9.85 9.53 -6.74
C PRO A 75 10.31 8.14 -6.27
N ALA A 76 10.75 8.02 -5.02
CA ALA A 76 11.22 6.76 -4.47
C ALA A 76 10.07 5.74 -4.30
N LEU A 77 8.88 6.19 -3.89
CA LEU A 77 7.70 5.34 -3.82
C LEU A 77 7.25 4.89 -5.22
N GLY A 78 7.38 5.75 -6.23
CA GLY A 78 7.11 5.41 -7.63
C GLY A 78 8.02 4.33 -8.17
N GLU A 79 9.32 4.35 -7.83
CA GLU A 79 10.24 3.25 -8.16
C GLU A 79 9.85 1.93 -7.47
N GLN A 80 9.42 1.99 -6.20
CA GLN A 80 8.91 0.81 -5.50
C GLN A 80 7.66 0.25 -6.17
N TRP A 81 6.76 1.13 -6.61
CA TRP A 81 5.56 0.73 -7.34
C TRP A 81 5.91 0.05 -8.65
N LEU A 82 6.82 0.64 -9.44
CA LEU A 82 7.28 0.06 -10.69
C LEU A 82 7.85 -1.35 -10.49
N ASN A 83 8.68 -1.53 -9.46
CA ASN A 83 9.23 -2.84 -9.11
C ASN A 83 8.12 -3.84 -8.72
N GLY A 84 7.12 -3.40 -7.94
CA GLY A 84 5.97 -4.21 -7.56
C GLY A 84 5.10 -4.62 -8.76
N VAL A 85 4.84 -3.70 -9.68
CA VAL A 85 4.15 -3.96 -10.95
C VAL A 85 4.91 -4.99 -11.76
N MET A 86 6.22 -4.80 -11.95
CA MET A 86 7.04 -5.73 -12.71
C MET A 86 7.08 -7.13 -12.10
N ALA A 87 7.08 -7.23 -10.77
CA ALA A 87 7.00 -8.53 -10.09
C ALA A 87 5.65 -9.22 -10.32
N GLN A 88 4.53 -8.50 -10.25
CA GLN A 88 3.20 -9.07 -10.52
C GLN A 88 3.00 -9.43 -12.00
N ALA A 89 3.62 -8.67 -12.88
CA ALA A 89 3.65 -8.88 -14.32
C ALA A 89 4.55 -10.04 -14.76
N ALA A 90 5.50 -10.48 -13.94
CA ALA A 90 6.33 -11.64 -14.26
C ALA A 90 5.49 -12.93 -14.36
N ASP A 91 4.37 -13.00 -13.63
CA ASP A 91 3.49 -14.17 -13.57
C ASP A 91 2.29 -14.10 -14.53
N LYS A 92 2.04 -12.94 -15.17
CA LYS A 92 0.93 -12.73 -16.13
C LYS A 92 1.34 -11.75 -17.23
N PRO A 93 1.06 -12.02 -18.51
CA PRO A 93 1.37 -11.07 -19.58
C PRO A 93 0.72 -9.71 -19.29
N LEU A 94 1.53 -8.65 -19.39
CA LEU A 94 1.07 -7.28 -19.18
C LEU A 94 -0.04 -6.95 -20.17
N PRO A 95 -1.16 -6.38 -19.70
CA PRO A 95 -2.11 -5.75 -20.62
C PRO A 95 -1.41 -4.63 -21.39
N TRP A 96 -1.67 -4.52 -22.69
CA TRP A 96 -1.03 -3.56 -23.61
C TRP A 96 -1.08 -2.09 -23.14
N TYR A 97 -2.13 -1.69 -22.40
CA TYR A 97 -2.27 -0.32 -21.87
C TYR A 97 -1.35 -0.03 -20.67
N VAL A 98 -0.76 -1.06 -20.06
CA VAL A 98 0.26 -0.94 -19.01
C VAL A 98 1.62 -0.71 -19.66
N GLU A 99 1.89 -1.40 -20.77
CA GLU A 99 3.12 -1.21 -21.55
C GLU A 99 3.27 0.26 -22.02
N GLU A 100 2.17 0.88 -22.48
CA GLU A 100 2.14 2.30 -22.86
C GLU A 100 2.44 3.27 -21.71
N LYS A 101 2.19 2.89 -20.46
CA LYS A 101 2.48 3.73 -19.27
C LYS A 101 3.88 3.51 -18.71
N LEU A 102 4.59 2.47 -19.17
CA LEU A 102 5.94 2.11 -18.75
C LEU A 102 7.02 2.60 -19.73
N SER A 103 6.65 3.07 -20.92
CA SER A 103 7.53 3.68 -21.94
C SER A 103 7.72 5.18 -21.74
#